data_AF-A0A8S0ZZG1-F1
#
_entry.id   AF-A0A8S0ZZG1-F1
#
_cell.length_a   1.000
_cell.length_b   1.000
_cell.length_c   1.000
_cell.angle_alpha   90.00
_cell.angle_beta   90.00
_cell.angle_gamma   90.00
#
_symmetry.space_group_name_H-M   'P 1'
#
loop_
_entity.id
_entity.type
_entity.pdbx_description
1 polymer ?
#
loop_
_entity_poly.entity_id
_entity_poly.type
_entity_poly.pdbx_seq_one_letter_code
_entity_poly.pdbx_strand_id
1 'polypeptide(L)'
;METAIKIFNKVSNVLGIEWAPINTPRTRRLQTLGAMGVIYFMLFGEAVSIYLFLTLAYSSLWWVAILYGIWMLRDIDICSRGGRKSEWVRNWRWWRYYCDYFPIKLVKTVELDPDRNYMFAIFPHGVLSFGAFGAFCTNATGFQKLFPGMSSHFITLGGHFLVPFFRDFGLALGICSSSEESLLHLLDQKKYKGNCVAMTVGGAAEALDAHPKAYKVILKRRKGFIRVAMKSGSPIVPVFSFGENDLYRPLSNPENSLLRRFQEKVRKITGISPMFPLGRGVFQYSYGVVPMRSPVTTVVGAPMEVKKNLEPTPEEIDAVHAEFTTRLVALFESEKKKYLKYHKDAQLIIT
;
A
#
# COMPACT_ATOMS: atom_id res chain seq x y z
N MET A 1 -16.74 6.57 43.84
CA MET A 1 -16.37 5.65 42.73
C MET A 1 -17.57 5.26 41.88
N GLU A 2 -18.68 4.79 42.47
CA GLU A 2 -19.89 4.41 41.71
C GLU A 2 -20.52 5.53 40.87
N THR A 3 -20.59 6.76 41.39
CA THR A 3 -21.12 7.91 40.65
C THR A 3 -20.31 8.20 39.39
N ALA A 4 -18.98 8.12 39.48
CA ALA A 4 -18.09 8.31 38.33
C ALA A 4 -18.28 7.22 37.28
N ILE A 5 -18.45 5.95 37.70
CA ILE A 5 -18.72 4.82 36.79
C ILE A 5 -20.08 5.00 36.10
N LYS A 6 -21.12 5.42 36.83
CA LYS A 6 -22.46 5.69 36.25
C LYS A 6 -22.41 6.82 35.23
N ILE A 7 -21.72 7.92 35.53
CA ILE A 7 -21.52 9.04 34.60
C ILE A 7 -20.75 8.58 33.36
N PHE A 8 -19.63 7.87 33.54
CA PHE A 8 -18.83 7.33 32.44
C PHE A 8 -19.63 6.42 31.52
N ASN A 9 -20.42 5.50 32.08
CA ASN A 9 -21.28 4.60 31.31
C ASN A 9 -22.39 5.36 30.57
N LYS A 10 -23.02 6.35 31.23
CA LYS A 10 -24.04 7.20 30.59
C LYS A 10 -23.46 7.96 29.40
N VAL A 11 -22.31 8.60 29.56
CA VAL A 11 -21.62 9.34 28.48
C VAL A 11 -21.23 8.39 27.35
N SER A 12 -20.65 7.23 27.67
CA SER A 12 -20.26 6.22 26.68
C SER A 12 -21.44 5.73 25.86
N ASN A 13 -22.57 5.46 26.50
CA ASN A 13 -23.80 5.02 25.82
C ASN A 13 -24.38 6.11 24.92
N VAL A 14 -24.41 7.37 25.37
CA VAL A 14 -24.86 8.51 24.55
C VAL A 14 -23.99 8.69 23.31
N LEU A 15 -22.68 8.47 23.45
CA LEU A 15 -21.72 8.55 22.35
C LEU A 15 -21.64 7.26 21.50
N GLY A 16 -22.38 6.21 21.86
CA GLY A 16 -22.34 4.91 21.17
C GLY A 16 -20.98 4.22 21.23
N ILE A 17 -20.20 4.43 22.30
CA ILE A 17 -18.85 3.88 22.44
C ILE A 17 -18.90 2.43 22.90
N GLU A 18 -18.41 1.53 22.05
CA GLU A 18 -18.18 0.14 22.37
C GLU A 18 -16.73 -0.04 22.85
N TRP A 19 -16.52 -0.09 24.16
CA TRP A 19 -15.19 -0.23 24.75
C TRP A 19 -14.59 -1.62 24.52
N ALA A 20 -13.28 -1.68 24.30
CA ALA A 20 -12.57 -2.94 24.22
C ALA A 20 -12.59 -3.67 25.58
N PRO A 21 -12.87 -5.00 25.62
CA PRO A 21 -12.87 -5.74 26.87
C PRO A 21 -11.54 -5.65 27.62
N ILE A 22 -11.58 -5.47 28.94
CA ILE A 22 -10.37 -5.35 29.78
C ILE A 22 -9.52 -6.63 29.68
N ASN A 23 -10.16 -7.79 29.59
CA ASN A 23 -9.52 -9.10 29.45
C ASN A 23 -9.01 -9.40 28.01
N THR A 24 -8.98 -8.42 27.11
CA THR A 24 -8.40 -8.60 25.77
C THR A 24 -6.95 -9.11 25.89
N PRO A 25 -6.60 -10.26 25.27
CA PRO A 25 -5.28 -10.87 25.38
C PRO A 25 -4.16 -9.90 24.97
N ARG A 26 -3.01 -9.99 25.66
CA ARG A 26 -1.83 -9.15 25.37
C ARG A 26 -1.40 -9.21 23.90
N THR A 27 -1.50 -10.38 23.27
CA THR A 27 -1.19 -10.57 21.85
C THR A 27 -2.07 -9.70 20.95
N ARG A 28 -3.38 -9.64 21.20
CA ARG A 28 -4.30 -8.77 20.46
C ARG A 28 -4.00 -7.28 20.69
N ARG A 29 -3.60 -6.91 21.91
CA ARG A 29 -3.19 -5.52 22.21
C ARG A 29 -1.93 -5.13 21.44
N LEU A 30 -0.94 -6.03 21.35
CA LEU A 30 0.28 -5.81 20.56
C LEU A 30 -0.01 -5.73 19.06
N GLN A 31 -0.95 -6.52 18.54
CA GLN A 31 -1.42 -6.40 17.16
C GLN A 31 -2.08 -5.05 16.90
N THR A 32 -2.96 -4.60 17.80
CA THR A 32 -3.56 -3.25 17.72
C THR A 32 -2.48 -2.17 17.75
N LEU A 33 -1.49 -2.29 18.64
CA LEU A 33 -0.34 -1.38 18.69
C LEU A 33 0.44 -1.39 17.37
N GLY A 34 0.66 -2.58 16.80
CA GLY A 34 1.33 -2.77 15.50
C GLY A 34 0.63 -2.02 14.37
N ALA A 35 -0.68 -2.26 14.21
CA ALA A 35 -1.51 -1.57 13.22
C ALA A 35 -1.59 -0.05 13.48
N MET A 36 -1.72 0.35 14.75
CA MET A 36 -1.74 1.75 15.18
C MET A 36 -0.43 2.45 14.77
N GLY A 37 0.74 1.90 15.07
CA GLY A 37 2.01 2.54 14.70
C GLY A 37 2.13 2.75 13.19
N VAL A 38 1.70 1.79 12.38
CA VAL A 38 1.74 1.92 10.92
C VAL A 38 0.77 3.00 10.43
N ILE A 39 -0.48 3.01 10.88
CA ILE A 39 -1.44 4.03 10.42
C ILE A 39 -1.06 5.44 10.87
N TYR A 40 -0.60 5.61 12.10
CA TYR A 40 -0.16 6.92 12.58
C TYR A 40 1.09 7.40 11.84
N PHE A 41 2.02 6.50 11.52
CA PHE A 41 3.16 6.83 10.69
C PHE A 41 2.74 7.22 9.26
N MET A 42 1.78 6.52 8.64
CA MET A 42 1.29 6.87 7.31
C MET A 42 0.53 8.20 7.27
N LEU A 43 -0.26 8.53 8.30
CA LEU A 43 -1.07 9.76 8.33
C LEU A 43 -0.30 10.99 8.81
N PHE A 44 0.59 10.81 9.78
CA PHE A 44 1.23 11.93 10.49
C PHE A 44 2.76 11.88 10.45
N GLY A 45 3.35 10.79 9.95
CA GLY A 45 4.80 10.58 9.96
C GLY A 45 5.57 11.65 9.21
N GLU A 46 5.05 12.15 8.09
CA GLU A 46 5.70 13.24 7.36
C GLU A 46 5.73 14.54 8.18
N ALA A 47 4.58 14.95 8.73
CA ALA A 47 4.49 16.16 9.54
C ALA A 47 5.39 16.08 10.79
N VAL A 48 5.38 14.91 11.47
CA VAL A 48 6.27 14.64 12.61
C VAL A 48 7.74 14.71 12.17
N SER A 49 8.09 14.15 11.01
CA SER A 49 9.48 14.14 10.55
C SER A 49 9.98 15.52 10.15
N ILE A 50 9.13 16.35 9.51
CA ILE A 50 9.42 17.76 9.24
C ILE A 50 9.63 18.51 10.55
N TYR A 51 8.72 18.34 11.53
CA TYR A 51 8.85 18.96 12.85
C TYR A 51 10.18 18.58 13.52
N LEU A 52 10.53 17.29 13.55
CA LEU A 52 11.79 16.81 14.13
C LEU A 52 13.01 17.40 13.41
N PHE A 53 12.97 17.51 12.08
CA PHE A 53 14.07 18.10 11.31
C PHE A 53 14.23 19.59 11.62
N LEU A 54 13.12 20.33 11.71
CA LEU A 54 13.14 21.75 12.10
C LEU A 54 13.65 21.90 13.54
N THR A 55 13.17 21.09 14.49
CA THR A 55 13.69 21.09 15.87
C THR A 55 15.20 20.85 15.90
N LEU A 56 15.71 19.90 15.11
CA LEU A 56 17.15 19.66 15.00
C LEU A 56 17.88 20.90 14.44
N ALA A 57 17.34 21.51 13.38
CA ALA A 57 17.90 22.69 12.73
C ALA A 57 17.94 23.94 13.63
N TYR A 58 16.99 24.08 14.57
CA TYR A 58 16.94 25.18 15.54
C TYR A 58 17.57 24.85 16.89
N SER A 59 18.17 23.66 17.04
CA SER A 59 18.85 23.24 18.28
C SER A 59 20.35 23.59 18.26
N SER A 60 21.05 23.30 19.37
CA SER A 60 22.52 23.33 19.41
C SER A 60 23.19 22.34 18.44
N LEU A 61 22.41 21.39 17.89
CA LEU A 61 22.83 20.41 16.87
C LEU A 61 22.47 20.82 15.44
N TRP A 62 22.23 22.11 15.16
CA TRP A 62 21.87 22.62 13.82
C TRP A 62 22.80 22.15 12.69
N TRP A 63 24.10 22.00 12.98
CA TRP A 63 25.09 21.52 12.03
C TRP A 63 24.80 20.09 11.55
N VAL A 64 24.21 19.24 12.40
CA VAL A 64 23.75 17.89 12.03
C VAL A 64 22.63 17.97 11.00
N ALA A 65 21.67 18.89 11.19
CA ALA A 65 20.59 19.09 10.23
C ALA A 65 21.12 19.54 8.86
N ILE A 66 22.13 20.41 8.82
CA ILE A 66 22.78 20.84 7.57
C ILE A 66 23.50 19.67 6.90
N LEU A 67 24.32 18.92 7.65
CA LEU A 67 25.04 17.78 7.10
C LEU A 67 24.07 16.72 6.53
N TYR A 68 23.00 16.44 7.26
CA TYR A 68 21.95 15.53 6.83
C TYR A 68 21.20 16.08 5.59
N GLY A 69 20.89 17.37 5.55
CA GLY A 69 20.26 18.02 4.39
C GLY A 69 21.14 17.97 3.13
N ILE A 70 22.44 18.25 3.26
CA ILE A 70 23.40 18.14 2.15
C ILE A 70 23.46 16.70 1.64
N TRP A 71 23.54 15.72 2.56
CA TRP A 71 23.53 14.31 2.19
C TRP A 71 22.23 13.93 1.47
N MET A 72 21.08 14.39 1.97
CA MET A 72 19.78 14.14 1.37
C MET A 72 19.68 14.70 -0.06
N LEU A 73 20.17 15.91 -0.30
CA LEU A 73 20.19 16.53 -1.63
C LEU A 73 21.10 15.79 -2.61
N ARG A 74 22.28 15.34 -2.15
CA ARG A 74 23.20 14.55 -2.98
C ARG A 74 22.67 13.16 -3.32
N ASP A 75 21.80 12.62 -2.47
CA ASP A 75 21.23 11.29 -2.59
C ASP A 75 19.72 11.32 -2.91
N ILE A 76 19.24 12.38 -3.56
CA ILE A 76 17.82 12.58 -3.84
C ILE A 76 17.27 11.53 -4.82
N ASP A 77 18.09 11.15 -5.81
CA ASP A 77 17.73 10.20 -6.87
C ASP A 77 17.70 8.74 -6.42
N ILE A 78 18.13 8.43 -5.19
CA ILE A 78 18.23 7.04 -4.71
C ILE A 78 16.88 6.32 -4.74
N CYS A 79 15.77 7.07 -4.60
CA CYS A 79 14.41 6.53 -4.71
C CYS A 79 14.08 6.05 -6.13
N SER A 80 14.81 6.50 -7.15
CA SER A 80 14.73 6.04 -8.54
C SER A 80 15.82 5.04 -8.92
N ARG A 81 16.71 4.67 -7.99
CA ARG A 81 17.88 3.81 -8.23
C ARG A 81 17.90 2.56 -7.33
N GLY A 82 16.72 2.07 -6.95
CA GLY A 82 16.56 0.85 -6.15
C GLY A 82 16.45 1.05 -4.63
N GLY A 83 16.57 2.28 -4.15
CA GLY A 83 16.44 2.64 -2.74
C GLY A 83 17.61 2.15 -1.86
N ARG A 84 17.38 2.07 -0.54
CA ARG A 84 18.38 1.60 0.45
C ARG A 84 17.80 0.50 1.32
N LYS A 85 17.33 -0.57 0.66
CA LYS A 85 16.62 -1.67 1.31
C LYS A 85 17.47 -2.29 2.43
N SER A 86 16.88 -2.42 3.61
CA SER A 86 17.49 -3.04 4.79
C SER A 86 16.69 -4.26 5.21
N GLU A 87 17.30 -5.45 5.06
CA GLU A 87 16.66 -6.69 5.52
C GLU A 87 16.46 -6.68 7.04
N TRP A 88 17.29 -5.98 7.81
CA TRP A 88 17.07 -5.81 9.24
C TRP A 88 15.75 -5.08 9.53
N VAL A 89 15.49 -3.95 8.85
CA VAL A 89 14.23 -3.21 8.99
C VAL A 89 13.05 -4.05 8.53
N ARG A 90 13.14 -4.72 7.37
CA ARG A 90 12.06 -5.57 6.84
C ARG A 90 11.76 -6.81 7.71
N ASN A 91 12.68 -7.24 8.56
CA ASN A 91 12.53 -8.36 9.50
C ASN A 91 12.16 -7.93 10.93
N TRP A 92 11.89 -6.65 11.19
CA TRP A 92 11.46 -6.21 12.53
C TRP A 92 10.22 -6.99 13.03
N ARG A 93 10.24 -7.35 14.31
CA ARG A 93 9.15 -8.09 14.95
C ARG A 93 7.82 -7.33 14.91
N TRP A 94 7.86 -6.00 14.79
CA TRP A 94 6.69 -5.14 14.61
C TRP A 94 5.79 -5.58 13.46
N TRP A 95 6.39 -6.01 12.34
CA TRP A 95 5.65 -6.40 11.14
C TRP A 95 4.79 -7.64 11.32
N ARG A 96 5.19 -8.55 12.24
CA ARG A 96 4.35 -9.69 12.61
C ARG A 96 3.08 -9.24 13.32
N TYR A 97 3.19 -8.30 14.28
CA TYR A 97 2.02 -7.75 14.95
C TYR A 97 1.08 -7.02 13.99
N TYR A 98 1.64 -6.26 13.05
CA TYR A 98 0.89 -5.62 11.98
C TYR A 98 0.17 -6.64 11.08
N CYS A 99 0.87 -7.65 10.55
CA CYS A 99 0.26 -8.65 9.68
C CYS A 99 -0.77 -9.52 10.42
N ASP A 100 -0.51 -9.88 11.67
CA ASP A 100 -1.42 -10.65 12.52
C ASP A 100 -2.62 -9.82 13.01
N TYR A 101 -2.58 -8.49 12.90
CA TYR A 101 -3.75 -7.66 13.14
C TYR A 101 -4.80 -7.89 12.05
N PHE A 102 -4.40 -7.91 10.78
CA PHE A 102 -5.28 -8.13 9.62
C PHE A 102 -5.27 -9.56 9.06
N PRO A 103 -4.76 -10.55 9.80
CA PRO A 103 -4.28 -11.81 9.22
C PRO A 103 -3.80 -11.77 7.75
N ILE A 104 -2.80 -10.93 7.43
CA ILE A 104 -2.32 -10.75 6.04
C ILE A 104 -1.68 -12.06 5.54
N LYS A 105 -2.12 -12.53 4.38
CA LYS A 105 -1.53 -13.68 3.68
C LYS A 105 -1.03 -13.27 2.30
N LEU A 106 0.12 -13.78 1.92
CA LEU A 106 0.66 -13.69 0.57
C LEU A 106 0.63 -15.09 -0.05
N VAL A 107 0.07 -15.23 -1.24
CA VAL A 107 0.00 -16.49 -1.98
C VAL A 107 0.36 -16.26 -3.44
N LYS A 108 0.91 -17.28 -4.10
CA LYS A 108 1.20 -17.27 -5.54
C LYS A 108 0.45 -18.41 -6.22
N THR A 109 0.00 -18.20 -7.46
CA THR A 109 -0.71 -19.23 -8.24
C THR A 109 0.24 -20.11 -9.04
N VAL A 110 1.44 -19.61 -9.33
CA VAL A 110 2.49 -20.31 -10.11
C VAL A 110 3.86 -19.97 -9.56
N GLU A 111 4.86 -20.78 -9.92
CA GLU A 111 6.26 -20.45 -9.72
C GLU A 111 6.69 -19.33 -10.67
N LEU A 112 7.56 -18.44 -10.18
CA LEU A 112 8.19 -17.39 -10.98
C LEU A 112 9.67 -17.69 -11.11
N ASP A 113 10.24 -17.38 -12.27
CA ASP A 113 11.65 -17.58 -12.56
C ASP A 113 12.49 -16.50 -11.85
N PRO A 114 13.34 -16.85 -10.87
CA PRO A 114 14.14 -15.89 -10.12
C PRO A 114 15.21 -15.19 -10.97
N ASP A 115 15.51 -15.67 -12.18
CA ASP A 115 16.43 -14.98 -13.09
C ASP A 115 15.77 -13.80 -13.81
N ARG A 116 14.45 -13.60 -13.66
CA ARG A 116 13.68 -12.56 -14.38
C ARG A 116 13.16 -11.47 -13.46
N ASN A 117 13.03 -10.26 -13.99
CA ASN A 117 12.37 -9.15 -13.32
C ASN A 117 10.88 -9.07 -13.73
N TYR A 118 10.02 -8.70 -12.79
CA TYR A 118 8.56 -8.71 -12.96
C TYR A 118 7.93 -7.39 -12.52
N MET A 119 6.93 -6.94 -13.27
CA MET A 119 6.03 -5.85 -12.87
C MET A 119 4.78 -6.44 -12.20
N PHE A 120 4.68 -6.32 -10.89
CA PHE A 120 3.50 -6.74 -10.13
C PHE A 120 2.48 -5.60 -10.10
N ALA A 121 1.37 -5.78 -10.82
CA ALA A 121 0.29 -4.81 -10.93
C ALA A 121 -0.81 -5.14 -9.91
N ILE A 122 -0.88 -4.37 -8.83
CA ILE A 122 -1.66 -4.67 -7.63
C ILE A 122 -3.01 -3.94 -7.64
N PHE A 123 -4.06 -4.69 -7.27
CA PHE A 123 -5.43 -4.20 -7.11
C PHE A 123 -6.12 -4.83 -5.89
N PRO A 124 -7.10 -4.16 -5.24
CA PRO A 124 -7.28 -2.72 -5.27
C PRO A 124 -6.20 -2.04 -4.40
N HIS A 125 -6.13 -0.71 -4.49
CA HIS A 125 -5.34 0.15 -3.62
C HIS A 125 -5.89 0.19 -2.20
N GLY A 126 -7.21 0.08 -2.04
CA GLY A 126 -7.86 0.39 -0.78
C GLY A 126 -7.55 1.81 -0.31
N VAL A 127 -7.77 2.08 0.97
CA VAL A 127 -7.45 3.40 1.52
C VAL A 127 -5.94 3.63 1.55
N LEU A 128 -5.15 2.63 1.96
CA LEU A 128 -3.68 2.72 2.15
C LEU A 128 -2.90 1.45 1.75
N SER A 129 -3.49 0.52 1.01
CA SER A 129 -2.82 -0.70 0.51
C SER A 129 -2.16 -1.55 1.60
N PHE A 130 -2.85 -1.86 2.70
CA PHE A 130 -2.30 -2.58 3.85
C PHE A 130 -1.84 -3.99 3.49
N GLY A 131 -2.63 -4.73 2.70
CA GLY A 131 -2.27 -6.06 2.22
C GLY A 131 -0.96 -6.03 1.44
N ALA A 132 -0.88 -5.12 0.46
CA ALA A 132 0.31 -4.95 -0.37
C ALA A 132 1.53 -4.48 0.44
N PHE A 133 1.35 -3.58 1.41
CA PHE A 133 2.43 -3.15 2.31
C PHE A 133 2.97 -4.33 3.12
N GLY A 134 2.08 -5.12 3.76
CA GLY A 134 2.48 -6.32 4.50
C GLY A 134 3.14 -7.38 3.61
N ALA A 135 2.65 -7.56 2.38
CA ALA A 135 3.14 -8.54 1.41
C ALA A 135 4.50 -8.18 0.79
N PHE A 136 4.72 -6.90 0.45
CA PHE A 136 5.83 -6.49 -0.41
C PHE A 136 6.84 -5.53 0.25
N CYS A 137 6.48 -4.82 1.33
CA CYS A 137 7.42 -3.95 2.06
C CYS A 137 8.10 -4.66 3.23
N THR A 138 7.51 -5.75 3.74
CA THR A 138 8.01 -6.45 4.94
C THR A 138 8.24 -7.93 4.64
N ASN A 139 8.99 -8.62 5.50
CA ASN A 139 9.18 -10.06 5.40
C ASN A 139 8.20 -10.87 6.29
N ALA A 140 7.24 -10.21 6.95
CA ALA A 140 6.35 -10.86 7.92
C ALA A 140 5.38 -11.88 7.30
N THR A 141 5.01 -11.69 6.04
CA THR A 141 4.17 -12.62 5.25
C THR A 141 4.98 -13.73 4.59
N GLY A 142 6.30 -13.75 4.78
CA GLY A 142 7.17 -14.80 4.23
C GLY A 142 7.55 -14.63 2.76
N PHE A 143 7.56 -13.40 2.22
CA PHE A 143 7.91 -13.12 0.81
C PHE A 143 9.15 -13.89 0.32
N GLN A 144 10.27 -13.82 1.05
CA GLN A 144 11.54 -14.48 0.68
C GLN A 144 11.43 -16.01 0.63
N LYS A 145 10.50 -16.60 1.39
CA LYS A 145 10.24 -18.05 1.33
C LYS A 145 9.35 -18.42 0.14
N LEU A 146 8.39 -17.55 -0.20
CA LEU A 146 7.48 -17.75 -1.33
C LEU A 146 8.15 -17.46 -2.68
N PHE A 147 9.09 -16.52 -2.72
CA PHE A 147 9.79 -16.07 -3.93
C PHE A 147 11.31 -16.13 -3.68
N PRO A 148 11.88 -17.35 -3.58
CA PRO A 148 13.30 -17.51 -3.28
C PRO A 148 14.16 -16.88 -4.39
N GLY A 149 15.19 -16.13 -4.00
CA GLY A 149 16.07 -15.43 -4.94
C GLY A 149 15.48 -14.13 -5.50
N MET A 150 14.29 -13.72 -5.08
CA MET A 150 13.63 -12.50 -5.56
C MET A 150 13.62 -11.38 -4.51
N SER A 151 13.53 -10.14 -4.97
CA SER A 151 13.47 -8.94 -4.14
C SER A 151 12.27 -8.09 -4.51
N SER A 152 11.39 -7.79 -3.54
CA SER A 152 10.28 -6.88 -3.75
C SER A 152 10.69 -5.41 -3.55
N HIS A 153 10.27 -4.57 -4.49
CA HIS A 153 10.36 -3.11 -4.43
C HIS A 153 8.96 -2.52 -4.58
N PHE A 154 8.42 -1.99 -3.47
CA PHE A 154 7.09 -1.39 -3.49
C PHE A 154 7.16 0.06 -4.00
N ILE A 155 6.18 0.46 -4.81
CA ILE A 155 6.23 1.71 -5.55
C ILE A 155 5.21 2.71 -5.00
N THR A 156 5.69 3.92 -4.70
CA THR A 156 4.86 5.01 -4.16
C THR A 156 5.20 6.37 -4.77
N LEU A 157 4.42 7.39 -4.42
CA LEU A 157 4.58 8.77 -4.85
C LEU A 157 5.99 9.31 -4.52
N GLY A 158 6.67 9.89 -5.51
CA GLY A 158 8.01 10.45 -5.38
C GLY A 158 8.16 11.54 -4.31
N GLY A 159 7.08 12.30 -4.03
CA GLY A 159 7.08 13.39 -3.04
C GLY A 159 7.45 12.94 -1.62
N HIS A 160 7.11 11.70 -1.24
CA HIS A 160 7.48 11.11 0.05
C HIS A 160 9.00 11.10 0.29
N PHE A 161 9.80 11.05 -0.78
CA PHE A 161 11.26 10.98 -0.68
C PHE A 161 11.94 12.34 -0.50
N LEU A 162 11.17 13.43 -0.49
CA LEU A 162 11.64 14.79 -0.17
C LEU A 162 11.54 15.10 1.33
N VAL A 163 10.85 14.27 2.10
CA VAL A 163 10.61 14.49 3.53
C VAL A 163 11.74 13.85 4.35
N PRO A 164 12.47 14.62 5.17
CA PRO A 164 13.57 14.11 6.00
C PRO A 164 13.07 13.00 6.93
N PHE A 165 13.91 12.03 7.25
CA PHE A 165 13.65 10.81 8.06
C PHE A 165 12.56 9.87 7.53
N PHE A 166 11.41 10.39 7.09
CA PHE A 166 10.34 9.63 6.45
C PHE A 166 10.85 8.92 5.19
N ARG A 167 11.62 9.63 4.36
CA ARG A 167 12.28 9.05 3.18
C ARG A 167 13.16 7.86 3.54
N ASP A 168 13.96 7.97 4.60
CA ASP A 168 14.96 6.95 4.95
C ASP A 168 14.29 5.68 5.45
N PHE A 169 13.19 5.85 6.18
CA PHE A 169 12.35 4.72 6.58
C PHE A 169 11.74 4.01 5.37
N GLY A 170 11.16 4.75 4.42
CA GLY A 170 10.60 4.19 3.20
C GLY A 170 11.67 3.46 2.36
N LEU A 171 12.83 4.08 2.17
CA LEU A 171 13.97 3.51 1.46
C LEU A 171 14.47 2.23 2.15
N ALA A 172 14.52 2.19 3.48
CA ALA A 172 14.89 1.01 4.25
C ALA A 172 13.92 -0.17 4.09
N LEU A 173 12.64 0.09 3.84
CA LEU A 173 11.66 -0.95 3.47
C LEU A 173 11.79 -1.42 2.01
N GLY A 174 12.65 -0.77 1.21
CA GLY A 174 12.80 -1.04 -0.22
C GLY A 174 11.74 -0.35 -1.07
N ILE A 175 11.08 0.69 -0.54
CA ILE A 175 10.10 1.48 -1.28
C ILE A 175 10.83 2.42 -2.24
N CYS A 176 10.35 2.51 -3.47
CA CYS A 176 10.92 3.32 -4.55
C CYS A 176 9.87 4.25 -5.18
N SER A 177 10.35 5.22 -5.95
CA SER A 177 9.53 6.20 -6.65
C SER A 177 8.72 5.57 -7.78
N SER A 178 7.52 6.11 -8.03
CA SER A 178 6.64 5.74 -9.15
C SER A 178 7.01 6.40 -10.48
N SER A 179 8.18 7.03 -10.59
CA SER A 179 8.65 7.61 -11.85
C SER A 179 8.96 6.51 -12.87
N GLU A 180 8.78 6.80 -14.16
CA GLU A 180 9.13 5.87 -15.23
C GLU A 180 10.61 5.47 -15.17
N GLU A 181 11.50 6.41 -14.87
CA GLU A 181 12.93 6.17 -14.67
C GLU A 181 13.20 5.11 -13.59
N SER A 182 12.56 5.24 -12.42
CA SER A 182 12.66 4.30 -11.31
C SER A 182 12.23 2.89 -11.71
N LEU A 183 11.08 2.79 -12.37
CA LEU A 183 10.54 1.51 -12.80
C LEU A 183 11.42 0.84 -13.86
N LEU A 184 11.89 1.59 -14.85
CA LEU A 184 12.80 1.07 -15.88
C LEU A 184 14.15 0.65 -15.29
N HIS A 185 14.66 1.39 -14.30
CA HIS A 185 15.88 1.04 -13.59
C HIS A 185 15.74 -0.28 -12.86
N LEU A 186 14.66 -0.45 -12.07
CA LEU A 186 14.40 -1.66 -11.30
C LEU A 186 14.11 -2.89 -12.18
N LEU A 187 13.54 -2.68 -13.37
CA LEU A 187 13.21 -3.72 -14.34
C LEU A 187 14.34 -4.00 -15.35
N ASP A 188 15.49 -3.33 -15.22
CA ASP A 188 16.63 -3.56 -16.11
C ASP A 188 17.24 -4.95 -15.88
N GLN A 189 16.89 -5.88 -16.76
CA GLN A 189 17.34 -7.27 -16.76
C GLN A 189 18.87 -7.44 -16.87
N LYS A 190 19.60 -6.40 -17.32
CA LYS A 190 21.07 -6.42 -17.35
C LYS A 190 21.69 -6.10 -16.00
N LYS A 191 20.97 -5.38 -15.13
CA LYS A 191 21.44 -4.94 -13.80
C LYS A 191 20.94 -5.84 -12.69
N TYR A 192 19.70 -6.30 -12.83
CA TYR A 192 19.00 -7.02 -11.78
C TYR A 192 18.43 -8.33 -12.29
N LYS A 193 18.34 -9.28 -11.38
CA LYS A 193 17.63 -10.55 -11.53
C LYS A 193 16.70 -10.71 -10.33
N GLY A 194 15.49 -11.20 -10.55
CA GLY A 194 14.53 -11.47 -9.48
C GLY A 194 13.88 -10.23 -8.86
N ASN A 195 13.97 -9.05 -9.47
CA ASN A 195 13.25 -7.88 -8.96
C ASN A 195 11.73 -8.01 -9.22
N CYS A 196 10.94 -7.91 -8.16
CA CYS A 196 9.48 -7.77 -8.23
C CYS A 196 9.11 -6.30 -7.94
N VAL A 197 8.81 -5.55 -9.00
CA VAL A 197 8.38 -4.15 -8.90
C VAL A 197 6.88 -4.12 -8.62
N ALA A 198 6.53 -3.87 -7.37
CA ALA A 198 5.18 -3.97 -6.83
C ALA A 198 4.48 -2.62 -6.81
N MET A 199 3.56 -2.41 -7.76
CA MET A 199 2.89 -1.14 -7.96
C MET A 199 1.38 -1.29 -7.91
N THR A 200 0.75 -0.46 -7.07
CA THR A 200 -0.70 -0.34 -7.03
C THR A 200 -1.19 0.60 -8.15
N VAL A 201 -1.77 0.03 -9.21
CA VAL A 201 -2.01 0.74 -10.48
C VAL A 201 -3.07 1.84 -10.37
N GLY A 202 -4.14 1.61 -9.60
CA GLY A 202 -5.18 2.61 -9.38
C GLY A 202 -4.67 3.86 -8.66
N GLY A 203 -3.67 3.68 -7.80
CA GLY A 203 -3.03 4.72 -7.00
C GLY A 203 -4.01 5.45 -6.08
N ALA A 204 -3.64 6.67 -5.66
CA ALA A 204 -4.49 7.51 -4.82
C ALA A 204 -5.90 7.73 -5.39
N ALA A 205 -6.06 7.73 -6.72
CA ALA A 205 -7.37 7.89 -7.34
C ALA A 205 -8.34 6.77 -7.00
N GLU A 206 -7.85 5.54 -6.84
CA GLU A 206 -8.68 4.38 -6.54
C GLU A 206 -9.05 4.31 -5.06
N ALA A 207 -8.21 4.87 -4.17
CA ALA A 207 -8.52 4.98 -2.74
C ALA A 207 -9.87 5.67 -2.50
N LEU A 208 -10.22 6.62 -3.34
CA LEU A 208 -11.48 7.35 -3.29
C LEU A 208 -12.73 6.47 -3.49
N ASP A 209 -12.59 5.33 -4.16
CA ASP A 209 -13.63 4.32 -4.40
C ASP A 209 -13.54 3.11 -3.44
N ALA A 210 -12.64 3.16 -2.45
CA ALA A 210 -12.43 2.07 -1.48
C ALA A 210 -13.56 2.01 -0.44
N HIS A 211 -14.64 1.31 -0.80
CA HIS A 211 -15.79 1.05 0.07
C HIS A 211 -15.90 -0.44 0.42
N PRO A 212 -16.36 -0.78 1.65
CA PRO A 212 -16.55 -2.17 2.05
C PRO A 212 -17.34 -2.98 1.03
N LYS A 213 -16.87 -4.20 0.76
CA LYS A 213 -17.42 -5.16 -0.22
C LYS A 213 -17.45 -4.69 -1.67
N ALA A 214 -17.04 -3.45 -1.98
CA ALA A 214 -16.91 -2.97 -3.34
C ALA A 214 -15.57 -3.39 -3.92
N TYR A 215 -15.55 -3.87 -5.15
CA TYR A 215 -14.33 -4.16 -5.91
C TYR A 215 -14.28 -3.28 -7.15
N LYS A 216 -14.32 -1.96 -6.95
CA LYS A 216 -14.16 -0.97 -8.01
C LYS A 216 -12.69 -0.61 -8.13
N VAL A 217 -12.11 -0.86 -9.31
CA VAL A 217 -10.70 -0.59 -9.61
C VAL A 217 -10.58 0.37 -10.79
N ILE A 218 -9.56 1.23 -10.76
CA ILE A 218 -9.23 2.17 -11.81
C ILE A 218 -8.13 1.56 -12.67
N LEU A 219 -8.53 0.99 -13.80
CA LEU A 219 -7.64 0.32 -14.75
C LEU A 219 -7.87 0.78 -16.19
N LYS A 220 -9.11 1.10 -16.60
CA LYS A 220 -9.49 1.37 -17.99
C LYS A 220 -8.62 2.45 -18.65
N ARG A 221 -8.29 3.49 -17.88
CA ARG A 221 -7.45 4.62 -18.32
C ARG A 221 -5.98 4.55 -17.87
N ARG A 222 -5.61 3.55 -17.07
CA ARG A 222 -4.26 3.42 -16.51
C ARG A 222 -3.41 2.53 -17.42
N LYS A 223 -2.74 3.13 -18.40
CA LYS A 223 -1.92 2.40 -19.38
C LYS A 223 -0.40 2.59 -19.22
N GLY A 224 0.01 3.44 -18.28
CA GLY A 224 1.43 3.76 -18.05
C GLY A 224 2.26 2.54 -17.64
N PHE A 225 1.74 1.66 -16.78
CA PHE A 225 2.46 0.47 -16.34
C PHE A 225 2.68 -0.54 -17.48
N ILE A 226 1.73 -0.65 -18.42
CA ILE A 226 1.87 -1.45 -19.64
C ILE A 226 3.02 -0.91 -20.48
N ARG A 227 3.04 0.41 -20.72
CA ARG A 227 4.12 1.07 -21.47
C ARG A 227 5.49 0.78 -20.86
N VAL A 228 5.63 0.89 -19.53
CA VAL A 228 6.89 0.59 -18.83
C VAL A 228 7.28 -0.88 -18.94
N ALA A 229 6.33 -1.80 -18.80
CA ALA A 229 6.59 -3.23 -18.96
C ALA A 229 7.05 -3.55 -20.39
N MET A 230 6.41 -2.97 -21.42
CA MET A 230 6.84 -3.12 -22.82
C MET A 230 8.24 -2.54 -23.07
N LYS A 231 8.55 -1.36 -22.53
CA LYS A 231 9.89 -0.76 -22.66
C LYS A 231 10.99 -1.59 -22.01
N SER A 232 10.72 -2.16 -20.84
CA SER A 232 11.67 -3.03 -20.14
C SER A 232 11.76 -4.43 -20.76
N GLY A 233 10.65 -4.94 -21.30
CA GLY A 233 10.48 -6.36 -21.68
C GLY A 233 10.18 -7.27 -20.49
N SER A 234 9.79 -6.70 -19.34
CA SER A 234 9.50 -7.48 -18.13
C SER A 234 8.04 -7.96 -18.11
N PRO A 235 7.78 -9.23 -17.75
CA PRO A 235 6.41 -9.73 -17.65
C PRO A 235 5.58 -8.97 -16.63
N ILE A 236 4.29 -8.85 -16.92
CA ILE A 236 3.31 -8.20 -16.05
C ILE A 236 2.56 -9.27 -15.28
N VAL A 237 2.51 -9.16 -13.96
CA VAL A 237 1.84 -10.11 -13.09
C VAL A 237 0.62 -9.42 -12.47
N PRO A 238 -0.61 -9.89 -12.73
CA PRO A 238 -1.79 -9.40 -12.01
C PRO A 238 -1.71 -9.85 -10.55
N VAL A 239 -1.88 -8.91 -9.63
CA VAL A 239 -1.90 -9.17 -8.19
C VAL A 239 -3.19 -8.62 -7.60
N PHE A 240 -3.90 -9.44 -6.82
CA PHE A 240 -5.17 -9.04 -6.21
C PHE A 240 -5.19 -9.22 -4.69
N SER A 241 -5.58 -8.18 -3.94
CA SER A 241 -5.68 -8.18 -2.47
C SER A 241 -7.15 -8.25 -2.04
N PHE A 242 -7.62 -9.46 -1.76
CA PHE A 242 -8.98 -9.70 -1.26
C PHE A 242 -9.13 -9.24 0.19
N GLY A 243 -10.22 -8.52 0.50
CA GLY A 243 -10.49 -7.97 1.84
C GLY A 243 -9.91 -6.57 2.10
N GLU A 244 -9.11 -6.03 1.17
CA GLU A 244 -8.42 -4.73 1.32
C GLU A 244 -9.40 -3.55 1.54
N ASN A 245 -10.53 -3.54 0.83
CA ASN A 245 -11.53 -2.48 0.95
C ASN A 245 -12.40 -2.58 2.22
N ASP A 246 -12.35 -3.70 2.95
CA ASP A 246 -13.12 -3.90 4.19
C ASP A 246 -12.42 -3.34 5.43
N LEU A 247 -11.22 -2.77 5.27
CA LEU A 247 -10.40 -2.25 6.36
C LEU A 247 -10.88 -0.91 6.91
N TYR A 248 -11.68 -0.16 6.15
CA TYR A 248 -12.24 1.12 6.57
C TYR A 248 -13.67 1.29 6.04
N ARG A 249 -14.41 2.21 6.66
CA ARG A 249 -15.78 2.56 6.28
C ARG A 249 -15.87 4.06 5.98
N PRO A 250 -15.16 4.57 4.95
CA PRO A 250 -15.15 6.00 4.66
C PRO A 250 -16.56 6.54 4.40
N LEU A 251 -16.73 7.85 4.58
CA LEU A 251 -18.00 8.51 4.27
C LEU A 251 -18.38 8.28 2.80
N SER A 252 -19.68 8.10 2.56
CA SER A 252 -20.21 8.00 1.20
C SER A 252 -19.86 9.25 0.41
N ASN A 253 -19.22 9.05 -0.74
CA ASN A 253 -18.68 10.09 -1.61
C ASN A 253 -19.00 9.79 -3.09
N PRO A 254 -20.29 9.72 -3.48
CA PRO A 254 -20.66 9.43 -4.86
C PRO A 254 -20.06 10.47 -5.82
N GLU A 255 -19.87 10.10 -7.09
CA GLU A 255 -19.10 10.89 -8.06
C GLU A 255 -19.59 12.34 -8.23
N ASN A 256 -20.89 12.56 -8.05
CA ASN A 256 -21.55 13.85 -8.15
C ASN A 256 -21.54 14.69 -6.85
N SER A 257 -21.07 14.14 -5.72
CA SER A 257 -21.12 14.81 -4.41
C SER A 257 -20.09 15.95 -4.26
N LEU A 258 -20.40 16.89 -3.37
CA LEU A 258 -19.48 17.96 -2.97
C LEU A 258 -18.19 17.40 -2.35
N LEU A 259 -18.32 16.37 -1.51
CA LEU A 259 -17.18 15.70 -0.89
C LEU A 259 -16.24 15.12 -1.96
N ARG A 260 -16.77 14.37 -2.94
CA ARG A 260 -15.96 13.83 -4.05
C ARG A 260 -15.25 14.95 -4.81
N ARG A 261 -15.95 16.03 -5.17
CA ARG A 261 -15.36 17.16 -5.91
C ARG A 261 -14.20 17.80 -5.14
N PHE A 262 -14.34 17.98 -3.83
CA PHE A 262 -13.27 18.46 -2.97
C PHE A 262 -12.08 17.49 -2.95
N GLN A 263 -12.34 16.20 -2.69
CA GLN A 263 -11.31 15.16 -2.65
C GLN A 263 -10.52 15.07 -3.95
N GLU A 264 -11.21 15.11 -5.09
CA GLU A 264 -10.64 15.13 -6.43
C GLU A 264 -9.78 16.38 -6.68
N LYS A 265 -10.24 17.55 -6.24
CA LYS A 265 -9.48 18.80 -6.36
C LYS A 265 -8.17 18.73 -5.59
N VAL A 266 -8.19 18.28 -4.33
CA VAL A 266 -6.98 18.11 -3.51
C VAL A 266 -6.04 17.09 -4.17
N ARG A 267 -6.56 15.93 -4.57
CA ARG A 267 -5.75 14.88 -5.22
C ARG A 267 -5.07 15.36 -6.50
N LYS A 268 -5.74 16.16 -7.32
CA LYS A 268 -5.15 16.72 -8.55
C LYS A 268 -4.00 17.70 -8.26
N ILE A 269 -4.05 18.39 -7.13
CA ILE A 269 -3.02 19.37 -6.74
C ILE A 269 -1.83 18.67 -6.06
N THR A 270 -2.10 17.74 -5.14
CA THR A 270 -1.07 17.18 -4.25
C THR A 270 -0.65 15.75 -4.59
N GLY A 271 -1.43 15.04 -5.42
CA GLY A 271 -1.29 13.59 -5.64
C GLY A 271 -1.87 12.72 -4.53
N ILE A 272 -2.32 13.32 -3.42
CA ILE A 272 -2.83 12.61 -2.23
C ILE A 272 -4.37 12.69 -2.20
N SER A 273 -5.03 11.58 -1.93
CA SER A 273 -6.48 11.54 -1.76
C SER A 273 -6.86 11.78 -0.30
N PRO A 274 -7.50 12.91 0.05
CA PRO A 274 -7.91 13.18 1.42
C PRO A 274 -9.11 12.30 1.76
N MET A 275 -8.81 11.13 2.32
CA MET A 275 -9.78 10.19 2.86
C MET A 275 -9.83 10.35 4.37
N PHE A 276 -11.03 10.33 4.94
CA PHE A 276 -11.19 10.16 6.38
C PHE A 276 -11.30 8.66 6.67
N PRO A 277 -10.22 8.00 7.14
CA PRO A 277 -10.23 6.58 7.41
C PRO A 277 -11.06 6.30 8.66
N LEU A 278 -12.37 6.10 8.48
CA LEU A 278 -13.28 5.74 9.58
C LEU A 278 -13.13 4.26 9.89
N GLY A 279 -12.27 3.97 10.87
CA GLY A 279 -12.05 2.67 11.45
C GLY A 279 -12.57 2.64 12.89
N ARG A 280 -11.75 2.11 13.79
CA ARG A 280 -11.99 1.98 15.23
C ARG A 280 -10.96 2.77 16.04
N GLY A 281 -11.20 2.87 17.34
CA GLY A 281 -10.25 3.41 18.29
C GLY A 281 -9.16 2.40 18.70
N VAL A 282 -8.19 2.90 19.45
CA VAL A 282 -7.16 2.08 20.08
C VAL A 282 -7.79 1.21 21.19
N PHE A 283 -8.61 1.83 22.04
CA PHE A 283 -9.24 1.20 23.21
C PHE A 283 -10.76 1.01 23.09
N GLN A 284 -11.36 1.39 21.96
CA GLN A 284 -12.80 1.20 21.67
C GLN A 284 -13.01 0.87 20.19
N TYR A 285 -14.19 0.37 19.82
CA TYR A 285 -14.50 -0.21 18.51
C TYR A 285 -15.41 0.64 17.61
N SER A 286 -15.92 1.76 18.10
CA SER A 286 -16.93 2.58 17.43
C SER A 286 -16.38 3.51 16.35
N TYR A 287 -15.28 4.22 16.61
CA TYR A 287 -14.73 5.20 15.66
C TYR A 287 -13.25 5.52 15.91
N GLY A 288 -12.52 5.89 14.87
CA GLY A 288 -11.11 6.30 14.98
C GLY A 288 -10.36 6.01 13.70
N VAL A 289 -9.04 6.18 13.73
CA VAL A 289 -8.20 5.97 12.54
C VAL A 289 -7.59 4.56 12.47
N VAL A 290 -7.67 3.75 13.53
CA VAL A 290 -7.14 2.37 13.48
C VAL A 290 -8.06 1.53 12.59
N PRO A 291 -7.56 0.81 11.58
CA PRO A 291 -8.42 0.10 10.64
C PRO A 291 -9.19 -1.05 11.30
N MET A 292 -10.24 -1.50 10.63
CA MET A 292 -11.02 -2.67 11.05
C MET A 292 -10.16 -3.93 10.99
N ARG A 293 -10.44 -4.86 11.92
CA ARG A 293 -9.73 -6.12 12.01
C ARG A 293 -10.33 -7.16 11.04
N SER A 294 -9.93 -7.10 9.78
CA SER A 294 -10.42 -7.98 8.71
C SER A 294 -9.26 -8.75 8.05
N PRO A 295 -9.45 -10.02 7.64
CA PRO A 295 -8.44 -10.76 6.87
C PRO A 295 -8.15 -10.10 5.52
N VAL A 296 -6.87 -10.05 5.13
CA VAL A 296 -6.45 -9.64 3.78
C VAL A 296 -5.60 -10.74 3.15
N THR A 297 -5.93 -11.15 1.93
CA THR A 297 -5.11 -12.12 1.17
C THR A 297 -4.70 -11.54 -0.16
N THR A 298 -3.39 -11.34 -0.34
CA THR A 298 -2.77 -10.87 -1.57
C THR A 298 -2.34 -12.07 -2.42
N VAL A 299 -2.96 -12.23 -3.58
CA VAL A 299 -2.72 -13.30 -4.54
C VAL A 299 -1.89 -12.78 -5.70
N VAL A 300 -0.74 -13.40 -5.95
CA VAL A 300 0.12 -13.16 -7.11
C VAL A 300 -0.26 -14.15 -8.22
N GLY A 301 -0.78 -13.64 -9.33
CA GLY A 301 -1.25 -14.44 -10.46
C GLY A 301 -0.12 -14.94 -11.37
N ALA A 302 -0.50 -15.50 -12.52
CA ALA A 302 0.45 -15.94 -13.53
C ALA A 302 1.03 -14.76 -14.35
N PRO A 303 2.33 -14.78 -14.71
CA PRO A 303 2.93 -13.73 -15.51
C PRO A 303 2.35 -13.69 -16.92
N MET A 304 2.18 -12.48 -17.43
CA MET A 304 1.85 -12.18 -18.82
C MET A 304 3.11 -11.66 -19.52
N GLU A 305 3.58 -12.41 -20.50
CA GLU A 305 4.72 -12.02 -21.33
C GLU A 305 4.38 -10.79 -22.16
N VAL A 306 5.37 -9.92 -22.34
CA VAL A 306 5.24 -8.73 -23.19
C VAL A 306 6.42 -8.66 -24.14
N LYS A 307 6.15 -8.31 -25.39
CA LYS A 307 7.19 -8.06 -26.38
C LYS A 307 7.88 -6.74 -26.03
N LYS A 308 9.21 -6.77 -25.93
CA LYS A 308 9.98 -5.55 -25.70
C LYS A 308 9.83 -4.59 -26.87
N ASN A 309 9.34 -3.39 -26.60
CA ASN A 309 9.28 -2.28 -27.54
C ASN A 309 9.62 -0.98 -26.80
N LEU A 310 10.64 -0.25 -27.26
CA LEU A 310 11.08 1.01 -26.64
C LEU A 310 10.13 2.16 -26.94
N GLU A 311 9.40 2.09 -28.05
CA GLU A 311 8.47 3.12 -28.52
C GLU A 311 7.13 2.45 -28.90
N PRO A 312 6.42 1.85 -27.93
CA PRO A 312 5.18 1.14 -28.21
C PRO A 312 4.09 2.10 -28.68
N THR A 313 3.38 1.71 -29.74
CA THR A 313 2.27 2.53 -30.26
C THR A 313 1.07 2.46 -29.30
N PRO A 314 0.15 3.44 -29.35
CA PRO A 314 -1.09 3.38 -28.56
C PRO A 314 -1.88 2.09 -28.78
N GLU A 315 -1.92 1.57 -30.00
CA GLU A 315 -2.65 0.37 -30.37
C GLU A 315 -2.03 -0.89 -29.74
N GLU A 316 -0.69 -0.98 -29.74
CA GLU A 316 0.01 -2.07 -29.07
C GLU A 316 -0.20 -2.04 -27.56
N ILE A 317 -0.13 -0.85 -26.95
CA ILE A 317 -0.41 -0.66 -25.52
C ILE A 317 -1.83 -1.09 -25.20
N ASP A 318 -2.80 -0.75 -26.05
CA ASP A 318 -4.21 -1.05 -25.85
C ASP A 318 -4.50 -2.55 -25.96
N ALA A 319 -3.85 -3.23 -26.91
CA ALA A 319 -3.95 -4.69 -27.04
C ALA A 319 -3.40 -5.41 -25.79
N VAL A 320 -2.20 -5.04 -25.34
CA VAL A 320 -1.58 -5.64 -24.13
C VAL A 320 -2.39 -5.29 -22.87
N HIS A 321 -2.94 -4.07 -22.79
CA HIS A 321 -3.80 -3.66 -21.68
C HIS A 321 -5.12 -4.45 -21.64
N ALA A 322 -5.73 -4.71 -22.80
CA ALA A 322 -6.95 -5.50 -22.90
C ALA A 322 -6.72 -6.97 -22.48
N GLU A 323 -5.60 -7.56 -22.89
CA GLU A 323 -5.21 -8.89 -22.43
C GLU A 323 -4.97 -8.92 -20.91
N PHE A 324 -4.20 -7.95 -20.39
CA PHE A 324 -3.95 -7.82 -18.96
C PHE A 324 -5.27 -7.71 -18.17
N THR A 325 -6.20 -6.90 -18.66
CA THR A 325 -7.52 -6.70 -18.06
C THR A 325 -8.29 -8.03 -17.99
N THR A 326 -8.27 -8.80 -19.08
CA THR A 326 -8.90 -10.13 -19.14
C THR A 326 -8.29 -11.08 -18.10
N ARG A 327 -6.96 -11.09 -17.98
CA ARG A 327 -6.24 -11.92 -16.99
C ARG A 327 -6.52 -11.49 -15.55
N LEU A 328 -6.63 -10.19 -15.27
CA LEU A 328 -7.00 -9.68 -13.95
C LEU A 328 -8.41 -10.12 -13.55
N VAL A 329 -9.38 -10.03 -14.47
CA VAL A 329 -10.75 -10.51 -14.24
C VAL A 329 -10.74 -12.01 -13.97
N ALA A 330 -10.01 -12.79 -14.76
CA ALA A 330 -9.89 -14.23 -14.56
C ALA A 330 -9.28 -14.59 -13.19
N LEU A 331 -8.23 -13.88 -12.76
CA LEU A 331 -7.64 -14.04 -11.43
C LEU A 331 -8.66 -13.74 -10.32
N PHE A 332 -9.40 -12.64 -10.45
CA PHE A 332 -10.44 -12.28 -9.47
C PHE A 332 -11.52 -13.37 -9.38
N GLU A 333 -12.09 -13.79 -10.52
CA GLU A 333 -13.18 -14.75 -10.57
C GLU A 333 -12.78 -16.14 -10.06
N SER A 334 -11.57 -16.60 -10.38
CA SER A 334 -11.07 -17.91 -9.94
C SER A 334 -10.75 -17.96 -8.44
N GLU A 335 -10.32 -16.85 -7.85
CA GLU A 335 -9.84 -16.82 -6.46
C GLU A 335 -10.89 -16.28 -5.47
N LYS A 336 -11.87 -15.48 -5.91
CA LYS A 336 -12.82 -14.80 -4.99
C LYS A 336 -13.57 -15.75 -4.06
N LYS A 337 -13.90 -16.98 -4.51
CA LYS A 337 -14.59 -17.98 -3.69
C LYS A 337 -13.76 -18.43 -2.48
N LYS A 338 -12.44 -18.43 -2.58
CA LYS A 338 -11.54 -18.89 -1.51
C LYS A 338 -11.40 -17.87 -0.38
N TYR A 339 -11.49 -16.58 -0.71
CA TYR A 339 -11.10 -15.50 0.21
C TYR A 339 -12.26 -14.57 0.60
N LEU A 340 -13.37 -14.57 -0.16
CA LEU A 340 -14.52 -13.73 0.13
C LEU A 340 -15.68 -14.53 0.72
N LYS A 341 -16.15 -14.10 1.90
CA LYS A 341 -17.35 -14.69 2.54
C LYS A 341 -18.60 -14.51 1.67
N TYR A 342 -18.74 -13.36 1.02
CA TYR A 342 -19.88 -13.01 0.16
C TYR A 342 -19.48 -13.01 -1.32
N HIS A 343 -18.76 -14.07 -1.76
CA HIS A 343 -18.18 -14.13 -3.10
C HIS A 343 -19.21 -14.14 -4.25
N LYS A 344 -20.46 -14.51 -3.98
CA LYS A 344 -21.55 -14.54 -4.99
C LYS A 344 -21.97 -13.14 -5.42
N ASP A 345 -21.96 -12.20 -4.47
CA ASP A 345 -22.36 -10.81 -4.69
C ASP A 345 -21.16 -9.94 -5.12
N ALA A 346 -19.94 -10.46 -4.96
CA ALA A 346 -18.71 -9.76 -5.31
C ALA A 346 -18.51 -9.71 -6.82
N GLN A 347 -18.51 -8.51 -7.37
CA GLN A 347 -18.22 -8.23 -8.78
C GLN A 347 -17.06 -7.24 -8.90
N LEU A 348 -16.10 -7.57 -9.75
CA LEU A 348 -14.99 -6.66 -10.09
C LEU A 348 -15.50 -5.64 -11.12
N ILE A 349 -15.49 -4.37 -10.75
CA ILE A 349 -15.89 -3.25 -11.60
C ILE A 349 -14.63 -2.51 -12.04
N ILE A 350 -14.38 -2.47 -13.35
CA ILE A 350 -13.22 -1.79 -13.93
C ILE A 350 -13.64 -0.42 -14.47
N THR A 351 -12.93 0.63 -14.04
CA THR A 351 -13.19 2.05 -14.39
C THR A 351 -11.97 2.81 -14.88
#